data_AF-A0A9E3FJ44-F1
#
_entry.id   AF-A0A9E3FJ44-F1
#
_cell.length_a   1.000
_cell.length_b   1.000
_cell.length_c   1.000
_cell.angle_alpha   90.00
_cell.angle_beta   90.00
_cell.angle_gamma   90.00
#
_symmetry.space_group_name_H-M   'P 1'
#
loop_
_entity.id
_entity.type
_entity.pdbx_description
1 polymer ?
#
loop_
_entity_poly.entity_id
_entity_poly.type
_entity_poly.pdbx_seq_one_letter_code
_entity_poly.pdbx_strand_id
1 'polypeptide(L)'
;MSTQQEREQAVMRGLRFIHRVALKPRHFKVYGSNLLYFFNFVATTSKSPALREAAREMASHHIGRRNGDATRFPPDPDADDITQLVLAGHSAEKHGLRDRALKARLRRAAEGFRAEEYLWFDPLVEPPPDDVPEACDCGAGNERGRKRCRGCRRKLSYMTRYRVWCLALTTAYSGESYGVRLGASYAEVLRWLPYLRPYRGPEGGANHDFYDAVYAISHLVYTLNDYGRYRLSPAWLPEEFEFLSANLSEAIARDDPDMAGEFLDSLLAFGRTHDDPVMRPGVEFLLSCQNRDGSWGDRQAEIYARYHATWAALDGLREYDWRGEKLRFPEVLPWLEFWAKGRKSRRAGRRKASGNGGGAEVSA
;
A
#
# COMPACT_ATOMS: atom_id res chain seq x y z
N MET A 1 -21.73 11.85 -14.63
CA MET A 1 -21.35 12.81 -13.56
C MET A 1 -21.99 12.38 -12.26
N SER A 2 -21.26 11.64 -11.43
CA SER A 2 -21.71 11.30 -10.08
C SER A 2 -21.66 12.52 -9.17
N THR A 3 -22.66 12.65 -8.30
CA THR A 3 -22.71 13.78 -7.36
C THR A 3 -21.77 13.53 -6.18
N GLN A 4 -21.28 14.60 -5.55
CA GLN A 4 -20.53 14.47 -4.29
C GLN A 4 -21.32 13.67 -3.24
N GLN A 5 -22.64 13.89 -3.17
CA GLN A 5 -23.53 13.17 -2.27
C GLN A 5 -23.56 11.67 -2.52
N GLU A 6 -23.58 11.24 -3.79
CA GLU A 6 -23.54 9.82 -4.16
C GLU A 6 -22.24 9.15 -3.70
N ARG A 7 -21.10 9.83 -3.87
CA ARG A 7 -19.80 9.36 -3.37
C ARG A 7 -19.79 9.22 -1.85
N GLU A 8 -20.24 10.23 -1.13
CA GLU A 8 -20.30 10.20 0.34
C GLU A 8 -21.18 9.06 0.86
N GLN A 9 -22.32 8.80 0.21
CA GLN A 9 -23.19 7.68 0.55
C GLN A 9 -22.52 6.32 0.28
N ALA A 10 -21.83 6.17 -0.85
CA ALA A 10 -21.10 4.94 -1.19
C ALA A 10 -19.97 4.67 -0.18
N VAL A 11 -19.17 5.68 0.14
CA VAL A 11 -18.12 5.65 1.15
C VAL A 11 -18.67 5.22 2.52
N MET A 12 -19.78 5.80 2.96
CA MET A 12 -20.40 5.43 4.23
C MET A 12 -20.96 3.99 4.24
N ARG A 13 -21.45 3.48 3.09
CA ARG A 13 -21.83 2.06 2.97
C ARG A 13 -20.61 1.13 3.08
N GLY A 14 -19.48 1.50 2.47
CA GLY A 14 -18.20 0.80 2.59
C GLY A 14 -17.69 0.76 4.03
N LEU A 15 -17.67 1.91 4.71
CA LEU A 15 -17.26 2.01 6.11
C LEU A 15 -18.11 1.07 7.00
N ARG A 16 -19.44 1.06 6.79
CA ARG A 16 -20.36 0.17 7.52
C ARG A 16 -20.13 -1.32 7.21
N PHE A 17 -19.74 -1.66 5.99
CA PHE A 17 -19.34 -3.04 5.65
C PHE A 17 -18.12 -3.45 6.46
N ILE A 18 -17.05 -2.65 6.43
CA ILE A 18 -15.80 -2.96 7.15
C ILE A 18 -16.06 -3.05 8.66
N HIS A 19 -16.94 -2.20 9.22
CA HIS A 19 -17.37 -2.32 10.60
C HIS A 19 -18.07 -3.66 10.90
N ARG A 20 -18.97 -4.14 10.03
CA ARG A 20 -19.57 -5.48 10.18
C ARG A 20 -18.52 -6.61 10.12
N VAL A 21 -17.44 -6.43 9.36
CA VAL A 21 -16.31 -7.36 9.37
C VAL A 21 -15.63 -7.35 10.74
N ALA A 22 -15.33 -6.17 11.27
CA ALA A 22 -14.68 -5.98 12.57
C ALA A 22 -15.52 -6.47 13.76
N LEU A 23 -16.85 -6.44 13.66
CA LEU A 23 -17.76 -6.97 14.69
C LEU A 23 -17.69 -8.48 14.86
N LYS A 24 -17.13 -9.22 13.89
CA LYS A 24 -17.02 -10.69 13.97
C LYS A 24 -15.75 -11.08 14.73
N PRO A 25 -15.84 -11.74 15.91
CA PRO A 25 -14.66 -12.04 16.75
C PRO A 25 -13.56 -12.81 16.02
N ARG A 26 -13.93 -13.78 15.18
CA ARG A 26 -12.98 -14.56 14.38
C ARG A 26 -12.16 -13.70 13.40
N HIS A 27 -12.78 -12.68 12.79
CA HIS A 27 -12.08 -11.80 11.87
C HIS A 27 -11.25 -10.78 12.63
N PHE A 28 -11.80 -10.23 13.72
CA PHE A 28 -11.08 -9.26 14.55
C PHE A 28 -9.85 -9.86 15.23
N LYS A 29 -9.88 -11.15 15.57
CA LYS A 29 -8.71 -11.87 16.10
C LYS A 29 -7.54 -11.87 15.11
N VAL A 30 -7.82 -12.01 13.81
CA VAL A 30 -6.78 -12.12 12.76
C VAL A 30 -6.41 -10.76 12.18
N TYR A 31 -7.39 -9.88 11.96
CA TYR A 31 -7.23 -8.63 11.23
C TYR A 31 -7.46 -7.38 12.08
N GLY A 32 -7.63 -7.51 13.40
CA GLY A 32 -8.03 -6.41 14.29
C GLY A 32 -7.08 -5.21 14.24
N SER A 33 -5.77 -5.45 14.15
CA SER A 33 -4.76 -4.39 14.01
C SER A 33 -4.99 -3.57 12.74
N ASN A 34 -5.18 -4.23 11.59
CA ASN A 34 -5.43 -3.59 10.30
C ASN A 34 -6.75 -2.83 10.28
N LEU A 35 -7.81 -3.42 10.84
CA LEU A 35 -9.14 -2.80 10.92
C LEU A 35 -9.13 -1.55 11.81
N LEU A 36 -8.45 -1.59 12.95
CA LEU A 36 -8.27 -0.41 13.81
C LEU A 36 -7.44 0.68 13.14
N TYR A 37 -6.45 0.27 12.34
CA TYR A 37 -5.61 1.18 11.57
C TYR A 37 -6.43 1.91 10.50
N PHE A 38 -7.25 1.17 9.76
CA PHE A 38 -8.24 1.70 8.81
C PHE A 38 -9.16 2.73 9.47
N PHE A 39 -9.85 2.37 10.57
CA PHE A 39 -10.76 3.31 11.24
C PHE A 39 -10.05 4.58 11.70
N ASN A 40 -8.81 4.46 12.20
CA ASN A 40 -8.03 5.63 12.57
C ASN A 40 -7.75 6.56 11.38
N PHE A 41 -7.32 6.01 10.25
CA PHE A 41 -7.02 6.83 9.08
C PHE A 41 -8.25 7.55 8.56
N VAL A 42 -9.36 6.84 8.42
CA VAL A 42 -10.63 7.46 8.03
C VAL A 42 -11.01 8.56 9.03
N ALA A 43 -10.88 8.31 10.35
CA ALA A 43 -11.22 9.29 11.39
C ALA A 43 -10.32 10.55 11.41
N THR A 44 -9.06 10.43 10.99
CA THR A 44 -8.04 11.47 11.15
C THR A 44 -7.67 12.20 9.87
N THR A 45 -8.00 11.63 8.71
CA THR A 45 -7.63 12.15 7.39
C THR A 45 -8.83 12.47 6.49
N SER A 46 -10.05 12.05 6.84
CA SER A 46 -11.23 12.39 6.02
C SER A 46 -11.62 13.86 6.18
N LYS A 47 -12.08 14.49 5.10
CA LYS A 47 -12.64 15.86 5.13
C LYS A 47 -14.06 15.90 5.71
N SER A 48 -14.87 14.87 5.44
CA SER A 48 -16.26 14.78 5.92
C SER A 48 -16.33 14.60 7.45
N PRO A 49 -16.94 15.52 8.22
CA PRO A 49 -17.07 15.39 9.67
C PRO A 49 -17.86 14.14 10.08
N ALA A 50 -18.95 13.83 9.37
CA ALA A 50 -19.77 12.66 9.63
C ALA A 50 -18.99 11.35 9.45
N LEU A 51 -18.15 11.28 8.42
CA LEU A 51 -17.30 10.11 8.19
C LEU A 51 -16.24 9.96 9.29
N ARG A 52 -15.64 11.07 9.73
CA ARG A 52 -14.65 11.07 10.80
C ARG A 52 -15.23 10.58 12.12
N GLU A 53 -16.42 11.07 12.46
CA GLU A 53 -17.11 10.73 13.69
C GLU A 53 -17.51 9.24 13.70
N ALA A 54 -18.15 8.77 12.62
CA ALA A 54 -18.50 7.36 12.48
C ALA A 54 -17.28 6.43 12.61
N ALA A 55 -16.17 6.75 11.95
CA ALA A 55 -14.95 5.94 12.05
C ALA A 55 -14.33 5.97 13.46
N ARG A 56 -14.40 7.12 14.17
CA ARG A 56 -13.91 7.24 15.55
C ARG A 56 -14.75 6.42 16.54
N GLU A 57 -16.07 6.45 16.38
CA GLU A 57 -16.98 5.63 17.19
C GLU A 57 -16.72 4.13 16.99
N MET A 58 -16.58 3.71 15.73
CA MET A 58 -16.26 2.32 15.37
C MET A 58 -14.91 1.88 15.96
N ALA A 59 -13.87 2.72 15.85
CA ALA A 59 -12.59 2.44 16.49
C ALA A 59 -12.73 2.29 18.02
N SER A 60 -13.41 3.24 18.66
CA SER A 60 -13.61 3.25 20.13
C SER A 60 -14.33 2.00 20.60
N HIS A 61 -15.34 1.52 19.87
CA HIS A 61 -16.05 0.28 20.15
C HIS A 61 -15.11 -0.93 20.21
N HIS A 62 -14.15 -0.99 19.30
CA HIS A 62 -13.23 -2.12 19.18
C HIS A 62 -12.04 -2.04 20.13
N ILE A 63 -11.57 -0.84 20.45
CA ILE A 63 -10.47 -0.63 21.40
C ILE A 63 -10.83 -1.17 22.79
N GLY A 64 -12.05 -0.89 23.27
CA GLY A 64 -12.51 -1.42 24.56
C GLY A 64 -12.62 -2.95 24.60
N ARG A 65 -12.72 -3.60 23.43
CA ARG A 65 -12.80 -5.06 23.28
C ARG A 65 -11.47 -5.72 22.96
N ARG A 66 -10.40 -4.92 22.81
CA ARG A 66 -9.03 -5.42 22.71
C ARG A 66 -8.60 -5.90 24.10
N ASN A 67 -9.21 -7.01 24.53
CA ASN A 67 -8.79 -7.80 25.66
C ASN A 67 -7.29 -8.14 25.48
N GLY A 68 -6.55 -8.21 26.60
CA GLY A 68 -5.09 -8.21 26.70
C GLY A 68 -4.30 -9.30 25.95
N ASP A 69 -4.91 -10.05 25.03
CA ASP A 69 -4.25 -11.03 24.17
C ASP A 69 -3.51 -10.37 23.00
N ALA A 70 -4.01 -9.27 22.42
CA ALA A 70 -3.37 -8.60 21.26
C ALA A 70 -2.14 -7.73 21.62
N THR A 71 -1.74 -7.74 22.90
CA THR A 71 -0.49 -7.18 23.42
C THR A 71 0.30 -8.25 24.20
N ARG A 72 -0.22 -9.48 24.25
CA ARG A 72 0.45 -10.60 24.90
C ARG A 72 1.61 -11.02 24.03
N PHE A 73 2.79 -10.71 24.54
CA PHE A 73 4.04 -11.11 23.95
C PHE A 73 4.16 -12.65 24.00
N PRO A 74 4.33 -13.35 22.87
CA PRO A 74 4.50 -14.80 22.85
C PRO A 74 5.74 -15.21 23.66
N PRO A 75 5.78 -16.42 24.25
CA PRO A 75 6.94 -16.89 25.00
C PRO A 75 8.19 -17.08 24.11
N ASP A 76 8.00 -17.41 22.83
CA ASP A 76 9.05 -17.60 21.83
C ASP A 76 8.56 -16.97 20.51
N PRO A 77 8.59 -15.62 20.40
CA PRO A 77 8.07 -14.93 19.23
C PRO A 77 8.96 -15.19 18.02
N ASP A 78 8.37 -15.22 16.82
CA ASP A 78 9.12 -15.06 15.58
C ASP A 78 9.07 -13.60 15.04
N ALA A 79 9.72 -13.35 13.91
CA ALA A 79 9.73 -12.03 13.28
C ALA A 79 8.31 -11.56 12.87
N ASP A 80 7.43 -12.48 12.48
CA ASP A 80 6.05 -12.15 12.11
C ASP A 80 5.25 -11.73 13.35
N ASP A 81 5.40 -12.42 14.48
CA ASP A 81 4.79 -12.05 15.75
C ASP A 81 5.20 -10.64 16.18
N ILE A 82 6.50 -10.31 16.09
CA ILE A 82 7.01 -8.97 16.40
C ILE A 82 6.39 -7.92 15.47
N THR A 83 6.32 -8.21 14.17
CA THR A 83 5.71 -7.31 13.16
C THR A 83 4.24 -7.06 13.47
N GLN A 84 3.47 -8.10 13.79
CA GLN A 84 2.06 -7.98 14.15
C GLN A 84 1.87 -7.16 15.43
N LEU A 85 2.69 -7.39 16.46
CA LEU A 85 2.64 -6.61 17.70
C LEU A 85 3.01 -5.13 17.48
N VAL A 86 3.97 -4.83 16.60
CA VAL A 86 4.32 -3.46 16.21
C VAL A 86 3.16 -2.77 15.50
N LEU A 87 2.53 -3.42 14.52
CA LEU A 87 1.34 -2.90 13.84
C LEU A 87 0.21 -2.63 14.83
N ALA A 88 -0.02 -3.58 15.73
CA ALA A 88 -1.05 -3.49 16.74
C ALA A 88 -0.76 -2.36 17.75
N GLY A 89 0.50 -2.19 18.17
CA GLY A 89 0.95 -1.11 19.05
C GLY A 89 0.86 0.26 18.39
N HIS A 90 1.24 0.37 17.12
CA HIS A 90 1.15 1.60 16.34
C HIS A 90 -0.29 2.06 16.20
N SER A 91 -1.19 1.12 15.86
CA SER A 91 -2.63 1.37 15.80
C SER A 91 -3.17 1.85 17.15
N ALA A 92 -2.77 1.21 18.26
CA ALA A 92 -3.18 1.62 19.61
C ALA A 92 -2.78 3.07 19.94
N GLU A 93 -1.54 3.46 19.62
CA GLU A 93 -1.03 4.79 19.93
C GLU A 93 -1.75 5.88 19.15
N LYS A 94 -2.16 5.61 17.90
CA LYS A 94 -2.97 6.56 17.14
C LYS A 94 -4.34 6.81 17.78
N HIS A 95 -4.83 5.86 18.59
CA HIS A 95 -6.03 5.98 19.41
C HIS A 95 -5.77 6.41 20.86
N GLY A 96 -4.58 6.93 21.16
CA GLY A 96 -4.24 7.46 22.49
C GLY A 96 -3.80 6.41 23.51
N LEU A 97 -3.79 5.12 23.16
CA LEU A 97 -3.33 4.05 24.02
C LEU A 97 -1.82 3.83 23.87
N ARG A 98 -1.04 4.46 24.75
CA ARG A 98 0.42 4.35 24.74
C ARG A 98 0.88 3.30 25.74
N ASP A 99 1.51 2.24 25.22
CA ASP A 99 2.19 1.24 26.03
C ASP A 99 3.71 1.33 25.84
N ARG A 100 4.36 2.11 26.73
CA ARG A 100 5.81 2.32 26.69
C ARG A 100 6.58 1.04 27.04
N ALA A 101 6.02 0.18 27.89
CA ALA A 101 6.66 -1.05 28.32
C ALA A 101 6.67 -2.08 27.19
N LEU A 102 5.54 -2.26 26.51
CA LEU A 102 5.45 -3.09 25.30
C LEU A 102 6.41 -2.58 24.22
N LYS A 103 6.40 -1.28 23.91
CA LYS A 103 7.31 -0.70 22.91
C LYS A 103 8.78 -0.96 23.25
N ALA A 104 9.18 -0.79 24.50
CA ALA A 104 10.56 -1.07 24.93
C ALA A 104 10.93 -2.56 24.82
N ARG A 105 9.99 -3.48 25.09
CA ARG A 105 10.18 -4.92 24.89
C ARG A 105 10.30 -5.27 23.41
N LEU A 106 9.44 -4.71 22.57
CA LEU A 106 9.47 -4.91 21.12
C LEU A 106 10.77 -4.42 20.50
N ARG A 107 11.33 -3.29 20.96
CA ARG A 107 12.66 -2.83 20.52
C ARG A 107 13.75 -3.87 20.76
N ARG A 108 13.84 -4.38 21.99
CA ARG A 108 14.84 -5.40 22.34
C ARG A 108 14.64 -6.72 21.59
N ALA A 109 13.38 -7.13 21.42
CA ALA A 109 13.08 -8.37 20.72
C ALA A 109 13.37 -8.28 19.21
N ALA A 110 13.09 -7.12 18.60
CA ALA A 110 13.35 -6.92 17.18
C ALA A 110 14.84 -6.98 16.81
N GLU A 111 15.74 -6.66 17.75
CA GLU A 111 17.19 -6.79 17.56
C GLU A 111 17.65 -8.27 17.46
N GLY A 112 16.81 -9.22 17.86
CA GLY A 112 17.13 -10.65 17.84
C GLY A 112 16.98 -11.32 16.46
N PHE A 113 16.38 -10.63 15.48
CA PHE A 113 16.09 -11.19 14.16
C PHE A 113 16.84 -10.45 13.06
N ARG A 114 17.14 -11.17 11.97
CA ARG A 114 17.81 -10.61 10.81
C ARG A 114 16.85 -9.82 9.93
N ALA A 115 17.42 -8.97 9.06
CA ALA A 115 16.63 -8.21 8.09
C ALA A 115 15.81 -9.12 7.16
N GLU A 116 16.35 -10.25 6.72
CA GLU A 116 15.66 -11.17 5.82
C GLU A 116 14.43 -11.83 6.45
N GLU A 117 14.40 -11.97 7.78
CA GLU A 117 13.25 -12.54 8.49
C GLU A 117 12.07 -11.55 8.54
N TYR A 118 12.34 -10.25 8.50
CA TYR A 118 11.33 -9.20 8.44
C TYR A 118 10.95 -8.79 7.00
N LEU A 119 11.96 -8.75 6.12
CA LEU A 119 11.90 -8.03 4.86
C LEU A 119 12.09 -8.95 3.65
N TRP A 120 12.31 -10.25 3.85
CA TRP A 120 12.66 -11.26 2.83
C TRP A 120 14.06 -11.12 2.21
N PHE A 121 14.70 -9.96 2.34
CA PHE A 121 16.06 -9.72 1.88
C PHE A 121 16.75 -8.71 2.80
N ASP A 122 18.08 -8.62 2.72
CA ASP A 122 18.82 -7.57 3.42
C ASP A 122 18.96 -6.37 2.47
N PRO A 123 18.21 -5.27 2.72
CA PRO A 123 18.25 -4.11 1.86
C PRO A 123 19.60 -3.41 1.89
N LEU A 124 20.49 -3.67 2.85
CA LEU A 124 21.86 -3.14 2.87
C LEU A 124 22.80 -3.89 1.92
N VAL A 125 22.47 -5.14 1.58
CA VAL A 125 23.36 -6.03 0.82
C VAL A 125 22.91 -6.21 -0.62
N GLU A 126 21.62 -6.40 -0.87
CA GLU A 126 21.09 -6.78 -2.20
C GLU A 126 19.83 -6.00 -2.59
N PRO A 127 19.53 -5.87 -3.90
CA PRO A 127 18.22 -5.38 -4.36
C PRO A 127 17.11 -6.39 -4.03
N PRO A 128 15.82 -5.97 -4.12
CA PRO A 128 14.69 -6.88 -3.95
C PRO A 128 14.82 -8.11 -4.87
N PRO A 129 14.88 -9.33 -4.30
CA PRO A 129 15.09 -10.55 -5.06
C PRO A 129 13.83 -11.03 -5.80
N ASP A 130 14.02 -11.98 -6.70
CA ASP A 130 12.99 -12.66 -7.49
C ASP A 130 12.87 -14.16 -7.15
N ASP A 131 13.55 -14.61 -6.09
CA ASP A 131 13.64 -16.02 -5.68
C ASP A 131 12.93 -16.32 -4.34
N VAL A 132 12.12 -15.38 -3.86
CA VAL A 132 11.28 -15.53 -2.65
C VAL A 132 10.03 -16.34 -3.00
N PRO A 133 9.82 -17.54 -2.42
CA PRO A 133 8.68 -18.36 -2.76
C PRO A 133 7.35 -17.74 -2.30
N GLU A 134 6.31 -17.92 -3.10
CA GLU A 134 4.93 -17.70 -2.65
C GLU A 134 4.56 -18.69 -1.53
N ALA A 135 3.57 -18.29 -0.72
CA ALA A 135 2.96 -19.19 0.25
C ALA A 135 2.38 -20.41 -0.49
N CYS A 136 2.76 -21.61 -0.04
CA CYS A 136 2.24 -22.84 -0.64
C CYS A 136 0.89 -23.19 -0.03
N ASP A 137 -0.06 -23.69 -0.83
CA ASP A 137 -1.41 -24.11 -0.39
C ASP A 137 -1.40 -25.10 0.80
N CYS A 138 -0.32 -25.89 0.95
CA CYS A 138 -0.18 -26.83 2.05
C CYS A 138 0.28 -26.19 3.37
N GLY A 139 0.55 -24.89 3.40
CA GLY A 139 0.98 -24.14 4.58
C GLY A 139 2.46 -24.30 4.96
N ALA A 140 3.23 -25.11 4.24
CA ALA A 140 4.65 -25.27 4.56
C ALA A 140 5.47 -24.04 4.13
N GLY A 141 6.18 -23.42 5.07
CA GLY A 141 7.17 -22.37 4.79
C GLY A 141 8.33 -22.87 3.94
N ASN A 142 8.86 -22.04 3.03
CA ASN A 142 9.97 -22.40 2.15
C ASN A 142 11.01 -21.30 2.14
N GLU A 143 12.27 -21.69 2.25
CA GLU A 143 13.42 -20.79 2.13
C GLU A 143 13.57 -20.28 0.69
N ARG A 144 14.24 -19.12 0.54
CA ARG A 144 14.62 -18.53 -0.75
C ARG A 144 15.36 -19.51 -1.66
N GLY A 145 15.15 -19.38 -2.97
CA GLY A 145 15.78 -20.20 -4.01
C GLY A 145 15.25 -21.64 -4.10
N ARG A 146 14.40 -22.10 -3.16
CA ARG A 146 13.83 -23.44 -3.19
C ARG A 146 12.84 -23.58 -4.35
N LYS A 147 12.98 -24.64 -5.15
CA LYS A 147 12.15 -24.89 -6.36
C LYS A 147 10.89 -25.73 -6.12
N ARG A 148 10.87 -26.52 -5.04
CA ARG A 148 9.78 -27.43 -4.69
C ARG A 148 9.46 -27.33 -3.20
N CYS A 149 8.17 -27.31 -2.88
CA CYS A 149 7.70 -27.20 -1.51
C CYS A 149 8.26 -28.30 -0.61
N ARG A 150 8.73 -27.94 0.58
CA ARG A 150 9.25 -28.91 1.57
C ARG A 150 8.20 -29.91 2.06
N GLY A 151 6.93 -29.49 2.12
CA GLY A 151 5.80 -30.33 2.55
C GLY A 151 5.24 -31.17 1.41
N CYS A 152 4.54 -30.54 0.46
CA CYS A 152 3.78 -31.26 -0.58
C CYS A 152 4.57 -31.56 -1.88
N ARG A 153 5.84 -31.14 -1.99
CA ARG A 153 6.73 -31.37 -3.15
C ARG A 153 6.28 -30.75 -4.49
N ARG A 154 5.16 -30.01 -4.52
CA ARG A 154 4.70 -29.22 -5.68
C ARG A 154 5.75 -28.15 -6.04
N LYS A 155 5.79 -27.79 -7.32
CA LYS A 155 6.63 -26.69 -7.83
C LYS A 155 6.17 -25.38 -7.18
N LEU A 156 7.13 -24.57 -6.72
CA LEU A 156 6.84 -23.26 -6.14
C LEU A 156 6.79 -22.19 -7.24
N SER A 157 5.88 -21.24 -7.07
CA SER A 157 5.93 -19.92 -7.70
C SER A 157 6.71 -18.96 -6.81
N TYR A 158 7.14 -17.84 -7.36
CA TYR A 158 7.94 -16.83 -6.66
C TYR A 158 7.23 -15.49 -6.71
N MET A 159 7.40 -14.73 -5.63
CA MET A 159 6.99 -13.33 -5.58
C MET A 159 7.79 -12.53 -6.60
N THR A 160 7.16 -11.54 -7.22
CA THR A 160 7.87 -10.58 -8.04
C THR A 160 8.73 -9.66 -7.15
N ARG A 161 9.77 -9.04 -7.72
CA ARG A 161 10.57 -8.02 -7.03
C ARG A 161 9.72 -6.86 -6.49
N TYR A 162 8.62 -6.53 -7.18
CA TYR A 162 7.69 -5.47 -6.77
C TYR A 162 6.97 -5.86 -5.49
N ARG A 163 6.49 -7.11 -5.42
CA ARG A 163 5.83 -7.64 -4.23
C ARG A 163 6.77 -7.72 -3.04
N VAL A 164 7.97 -8.27 -3.23
CA VAL A 164 8.99 -8.35 -2.16
C VAL A 164 9.33 -6.96 -1.63
N TRP A 165 9.58 -6.00 -2.51
CA TRP A 165 9.90 -4.63 -2.10
C TRP A 165 8.72 -3.92 -1.43
N CYS A 166 7.50 -4.08 -1.93
CA CYS A 166 6.29 -3.50 -1.35
C CYS A 166 6.07 -3.97 0.10
N LEU A 167 6.18 -5.29 0.33
CA LEU A 167 6.08 -5.88 1.67
C LEU A 167 7.19 -5.34 2.59
N ALA A 168 8.44 -5.31 2.13
CA ALA A 168 9.55 -4.77 2.90
C ALA A 168 9.35 -3.28 3.25
N LEU A 169 8.91 -2.47 2.28
CA LEU A 169 8.71 -1.03 2.44
C LEU A 169 7.62 -0.71 3.47
N THR A 170 6.51 -1.45 3.43
CA THR A 170 5.38 -1.28 4.35
C THR A 170 5.71 -1.76 5.77
N THR A 171 6.48 -2.86 5.89
CA THR A 171 7.01 -3.34 7.17
C THR A 171 7.97 -2.31 7.79
N ALA A 172 8.94 -1.81 7.00
CA ALA A 172 9.88 -0.79 7.48
C ALA A 172 9.18 0.52 7.87
N TYR A 173 8.21 1.00 7.07
CA TYR A 173 7.38 2.16 7.41
C TYR A 173 6.67 1.97 8.76
N SER A 174 6.05 0.80 8.96
CA SER A 174 5.27 0.51 10.18
C SER A 174 6.16 0.46 11.41
N GLY A 175 7.31 -0.22 11.30
CA GLY A 175 8.33 -0.27 12.33
C GLY A 175 8.82 1.12 12.73
N GLU A 176 9.33 1.87 11.76
CA GLU A 176 9.92 3.18 12.01
C GLU A 176 8.88 4.20 12.50
N SER A 177 7.65 4.15 11.98
CA SER A 177 6.55 5.01 12.44
C SER A 177 6.10 4.72 13.87
N TYR A 178 6.26 3.49 14.34
CA TYR A 178 6.05 3.13 15.75
C TYR A 178 7.29 3.38 16.62
N GLY A 179 8.47 3.45 15.99
CA GLY A 179 9.78 3.58 16.63
C GLY A 179 10.39 2.26 17.06
N VAL A 180 10.15 1.17 16.31
CA VAL A 180 10.77 -0.15 16.44
C VAL A 180 11.35 -0.53 15.08
N ARG A 181 12.67 -0.65 14.96
CA ARG A 181 13.30 -1.01 13.67
C ARG A 181 13.08 -2.50 13.39
N LEU A 182 12.50 -2.83 12.23
CA LEU A 182 12.24 -4.20 11.78
C LEU A 182 13.23 -4.55 10.67
N GLY A 183 14.46 -4.92 11.07
CA GLY A 183 15.57 -5.22 10.15
C GLY A 183 16.29 -3.96 9.62
N ALA A 184 15.57 -3.11 8.90
CA ALA A 184 16.13 -1.94 8.21
C ALA A 184 15.32 -0.66 8.47
N SER A 185 15.91 0.50 8.18
CA SER A 185 15.17 1.76 8.10
C SER A 185 14.34 1.84 6.82
N TYR A 186 13.32 2.69 6.82
CA TYR A 186 12.53 2.98 5.63
C TYR A 186 13.40 3.49 4.48
N ALA A 187 14.36 4.38 4.77
CA ALA A 187 15.27 4.92 3.77
C ALA A 187 16.16 3.82 3.15
N GLU A 188 16.65 2.87 3.94
CA GLU A 188 17.47 1.75 3.45
C GLU A 188 16.69 0.84 2.47
N VAL A 189 15.38 0.63 2.69
CA VAL A 189 14.53 -0.10 1.74
C VAL A 189 14.19 0.75 0.51
N LEU A 190 13.84 2.02 0.72
CA LEU A 190 13.47 2.97 -0.34
C LEU A 190 14.60 3.20 -1.36
N ARG A 191 15.87 3.07 -0.95
CA ARG A 191 17.04 3.27 -1.82
C ARG A 191 16.99 2.43 -3.11
N TRP A 192 16.26 1.32 -3.09
CA TRP A 192 16.08 0.41 -4.22
C TRP A 192 14.98 0.81 -5.20
N LEU A 193 14.27 1.92 -4.98
CA LEU A 193 13.26 2.43 -5.92
C LEU A 193 13.77 2.54 -7.38
N PRO A 194 15.01 2.99 -7.67
CA PRO A 194 15.53 2.99 -9.03
C PRO A 194 15.63 1.62 -9.69
N TYR A 195 15.76 0.53 -8.91
CA TYR A 195 15.82 -0.84 -9.42
C TYR A 195 14.45 -1.34 -9.91
N LEU A 196 13.36 -0.78 -9.39
CA LEU A 196 12.00 -1.09 -9.81
C LEU A 196 11.58 -0.37 -11.10
N ARG A 197 12.32 0.68 -11.46
CA ARG A 197 12.08 1.53 -12.63
C ARG A 197 12.91 1.07 -13.83
N PRO A 198 12.42 1.28 -15.07
CA PRO A 198 11.09 1.79 -15.42
C PRO A 198 9.99 0.74 -15.22
N TYR A 199 8.78 1.19 -14.94
CA TYR A 199 7.60 0.33 -14.84
C TYR A 199 7.07 -0.06 -16.22
N ARG A 200 6.68 -1.32 -16.38
CA ARG A 200 6.02 -1.83 -17.59
C ARG A 200 4.50 -1.80 -17.38
N GLY A 201 3.77 -1.37 -18.41
CA GLY A 201 2.30 -1.41 -18.41
C GLY A 201 1.75 -2.85 -18.51
N PRO A 202 0.44 -3.03 -18.72
CA PRO A 202 -0.19 -4.35 -18.77
C PRO A 202 0.22 -5.17 -20.01
N GLU A 203 0.66 -4.51 -21.09
CA GLU A 203 1.08 -5.16 -22.35
C GLU A 203 0.03 -6.14 -22.89
N GLY A 204 -1.24 -5.72 -22.89
CA GLY A 204 -2.37 -6.57 -23.30
C GLY A 204 -2.60 -7.78 -22.37
N GLY A 205 -2.14 -7.70 -21.12
CA GLY A 205 -2.25 -8.76 -20.11
C GLY A 205 -1.05 -9.73 -20.07
N ALA A 206 -0.05 -9.56 -20.94
CA ALA A 206 1.14 -10.41 -20.96
C ALA A 206 2.12 -10.12 -19.82
N ASN A 207 2.06 -8.91 -19.23
CA ASN A 207 2.92 -8.55 -18.12
C ASN A 207 2.33 -9.03 -16.79
N HIS A 208 2.76 -10.20 -16.33
CA HIS A 208 2.33 -10.78 -15.05
C HIS A 208 2.74 -9.94 -13.82
N ASP A 209 3.77 -9.10 -13.95
CA ASP A 209 4.25 -8.23 -12.85
C ASP A 209 3.40 -6.96 -12.70
N PHE A 210 2.51 -6.66 -13.65
CA PHE A 210 1.77 -5.40 -13.69
C PHE A 210 0.97 -5.17 -12.40
N TYR A 211 0.30 -6.20 -11.89
CA TYR A 211 -0.49 -6.10 -10.67
C TYR A 211 0.39 -5.73 -9.47
N ASP A 212 1.48 -6.46 -9.25
CA ASP A 212 2.40 -6.16 -8.14
C ASP A 212 3.09 -4.80 -8.30
N ALA A 213 3.36 -4.36 -9.54
CA ALA A 213 3.89 -3.02 -9.81
C ALA A 213 2.91 -1.92 -9.40
N VAL A 214 1.60 -2.08 -9.65
CA VAL A 214 0.57 -1.15 -9.18
C VAL A 214 0.61 -1.04 -7.66
N TYR A 215 0.60 -2.17 -6.95
CA TYR A 215 0.62 -2.18 -5.48
C TYR A 215 1.92 -1.61 -4.90
N ALA A 216 3.07 -1.91 -5.51
CA ALA A 216 4.34 -1.33 -5.09
C ALA A 216 4.33 0.20 -5.23
N ILE A 217 3.75 0.74 -6.32
CA ILE A 217 3.64 2.19 -6.54
C ILE A 217 2.64 2.81 -5.56
N SER A 218 1.47 2.22 -5.35
CA SER A 218 0.47 2.77 -4.43
C SER A 218 0.99 2.79 -2.99
N HIS A 219 1.66 1.72 -2.56
CA HIS A 219 2.23 1.65 -1.20
C HIS A 219 3.48 2.52 -1.03
N LEU A 220 4.22 2.81 -2.11
CA LEU A 220 5.21 3.89 -2.09
C LEU A 220 4.53 5.24 -1.80
N VAL A 221 3.43 5.55 -2.48
CA VAL A 221 2.66 6.78 -2.25
C VAL A 221 2.13 6.83 -0.81
N TYR A 222 1.51 5.76 -0.33
CA TYR A 222 0.94 5.71 1.02
C TYR A 222 1.99 5.85 2.12
N THR A 223 3.11 5.15 2.00
CA THR A 223 4.17 5.23 3.02
C THR A 223 4.84 6.60 3.03
N LEU A 224 5.02 7.24 1.88
CA LEU A 224 5.57 8.60 1.79
C LEU A 224 4.59 9.67 2.27
N ASN A 225 3.28 9.50 2.05
CA ASN A 225 2.27 10.50 2.40
C ASN A 225 1.66 10.32 3.80
N ASP A 226 2.20 9.39 4.59
CA ASP A 226 1.71 8.99 5.92
C ASP A 226 0.23 8.53 5.87
N TYR A 227 -0.09 7.73 4.84
CA TYR A 227 -1.40 7.14 4.54
C TYR A 227 -2.52 8.19 4.57
N GLY A 228 -2.42 9.16 3.66
CA GLY A 228 -3.47 10.16 3.46
C GLY A 228 -3.34 11.43 4.30
N ARG A 229 -2.27 11.56 5.09
CA ARG A 229 -2.06 12.77 5.91
C ARG A 229 -1.55 13.95 5.11
N TYR A 230 -0.71 13.70 4.11
CA TYR A 230 -0.05 14.73 3.31
C TYR A 230 -0.33 14.53 1.82
N ARG A 231 -0.28 15.61 1.06
CA ARG A 231 -0.13 15.53 -0.39
C ARG A 231 1.34 15.32 -0.75
N LEU A 232 1.56 14.70 -1.91
CA LEU A 232 2.87 14.54 -2.51
C LEU A 232 2.97 15.38 -3.78
N SER A 233 4.15 15.94 -4.04
CA SER A 233 4.42 16.61 -5.30
C SER A 233 4.65 15.58 -6.41
N PRO A 234 3.97 15.67 -7.57
CA PRO A 234 4.32 14.87 -8.76
C PRO A 234 5.77 15.05 -9.22
N ALA A 235 6.42 16.15 -8.83
CA ALA A 235 7.82 16.42 -9.16
C ALA A 235 8.79 15.48 -8.42
N TRP A 236 8.41 14.93 -7.26
CA TRP A 236 9.22 13.98 -6.50
C TRP A 236 9.14 12.56 -7.07
N LEU A 237 8.00 12.20 -7.66
CA LEU A 237 7.67 10.85 -8.14
C LEU A 237 7.07 10.89 -9.55
N PRO A 238 7.79 11.44 -10.56
CA PRO A 238 7.19 11.69 -11.86
C PRO A 238 6.97 10.41 -12.68
N GLU A 239 7.67 9.31 -12.37
CA GLU A 239 7.47 8.02 -13.05
C GLU A 239 6.21 7.33 -12.54
N GLU A 240 6.00 7.37 -11.23
CA GLU A 240 4.84 6.81 -10.56
C GLU A 240 3.58 7.58 -10.94
N PHE A 241 3.62 8.92 -10.88
CA PHE A 241 2.49 9.75 -11.27
C PHE A 241 2.05 9.51 -12.71
N GLU A 242 3.01 9.41 -13.64
CA GLU A 242 2.70 9.10 -15.04
C GLU A 242 2.17 7.68 -15.21
N PHE A 243 2.75 6.69 -14.52
CA PHE A 243 2.27 5.31 -14.56
C PHE A 243 0.83 5.21 -14.06
N LEU A 244 0.52 5.81 -12.91
CA LEU A 244 -0.83 5.82 -12.34
C LEU A 244 -1.83 6.49 -13.29
N SER A 245 -1.46 7.66 -13.84
CA SER A 245 -2.31 8.42 -14.76
C SER A 245 -2.59 7.66 -16.06
N ALA A 246 -1.60 6.90 -16.57
CA ALA A 246 -1.70 6.21 -17.85
C ALA A 246 -2.44 4.86 -17.77
N ASN A 247 -2.55 4.26 -16.57
CA ASN A 247 -3.03 2.88 -16.43
C ASN A 247 -4.33 2.74 -15.61
N LEU A 248 -4.92 3.81 -15.10
CA LEU A 248 -6.21 3.73 -14.37
C LEU A 248 -7.32 3.03 -15.19
N SER A 249 -7.37 3.21 -16.50
CA SER A 249 -8.35 2.54 -17.36
C SER A 249 -8.19 1.02 -17.41
N GLU A 250 -7.01 0.50 -17.10
CA GLU A 250 -6.76 -0.94 -17.05
C GLU A 250 -7.52 -1.59 -15.90
N ALA A 251 -7.61 -0.93 -14.73
CA ALA A 251 -8.39 -1.46 -13.61
C ALA A 251 -9.88 -1.60 -13.96
N ILE A 252 -10.41 -0.64 -14.73
CA ILE A 252 -11.79 -0.67 -15.23
C ILE A 252 -11.97 -1.81 -16.25
N ALA A 253 -11.03 -1.95 -17.19
CA ALA A 253 -11.09 -3.00 -18.21
C ALA A 253 -11.04 -4.42 -17.61
N ARG A 254 -10.41 -4.56 -16.45
CA ARG A 254 -10.28 -5.82 -15.70
C ARG A 254 -11.42 -6.09 -14.72
N ASP A 255 -12.39 -5.17 -14.59
CA ASP A 255 -13.44 -5.21 -13.56
C ASP A 255 -12.86 -5.34 -12.14
N ASP A 256 -11.79 -4.57 -11.86
CA ASP A 256 -11.00 -4.68 -10.63
C ASP A 256 -11.18 -3.42 -9.75
N PRO A 257 -12.15 -3.41 -8.83
CA PRO A 257 -12.39 -2.26 -7.96
C PRO A 257 -11.31 -2.06 -6.90
N ASP A 258 -10.52 -3.10 -6.57
CA ASP A 258 -9.40 -2.96 -5.63
C ASP A 258 -8.31 -2.12 -6.30
N MET A 259 -7.87 -2.55 -7.49
CA MET A 259 -6.88 -1.83 -8.28
C MET A 259 -7.36 -0.40 -8.67
N ALA A 260 -8.64 -0.23 -9.01
CA ALA A 260 -9.17 1.09 -9.32
C ALA A 260 -9.13 2.03 -8.10
N GLY A 261 -9.41 1.50 -6.90
CA GLY A 261 -9.25 2.23 -5.65
C GLY A 261 -7.81 2.69 -5.42
N GLU A 262 -6.85 1.78 -5.59
CA GLU A 262 -5.41 2.04 -5.45
C GLU A 262 -4.92 3.18 -6.37
N PHE A 263 -5.34 3.15 -7.65
CA PHE A 263 -5.02 4.21 -8.60
C PHE A 263 -5.62 5.56 -8.20
N LEU A 264 -6.92 5.58 -7.88
CA LEU A 264 -7.62 6.82 -7.56
C LEU A 264 -7.04 7.45 -6.29
N ASP A 265 -6.85 6.69 -5.23
CA ASP A 265 -6.33 7.22 -3.97
C ASP A 265 -4.91 7.78 -4.14
N SER A 266 -4.06 7.05 -4.85
CA SER A 266 -2.70 7.51 -5.16
C SER A 266 -2.70 8.80 -5.99
N LEU A 267 -3.60 8.94 -6.97
CA LEU A 267 -3.72 10.15 -7.78
C LEU A 267 -4.28 11.34 -6.99
N LEU A 268 -5.20 11.11 -6.04
CA LEU A 268 -5.66 12.14 -5.09
C LEU A 268 -4.50 12.67 -4.23
N ALA A 269 -3.60 11.79 -3.78
CA ALA A 269 -2.40 12.19 -3.04
C ALA A 269 -1.48 13.11 -3.85
N PHE A 270 -1.47 12.96 -5.18
CA PHE A 270 -0.78 13.86 -6.13
C PHE A 270 -1.56 15.12 -6.50
N GLY A 271 -2.71 15.37 -5.87
CA GLY A 271 -3.49 16.59 -6.04
C GLY A 271 -4.51 16.56 -7.18
N ARG A 272 -4.75 15.40 -7.82
CA ARG A 272 -5.90 15.22 -8.71
C ARG A 272 -7.20 15.32 -7.91
N THR A 273 -8.31 15.54 -8.59
CA THR A 273 -9.66 15.59 -7.99
C THR A 273 -10.58 14.64 -8.72
N HIS A 274 -11.70 14.24 -8.08
CA HIS A 274 -12.69 13.37 -8.71
C HIS A 274 -13.33 13.95 -9.98
N ASP A 275 -13.22 15.26 -10.19
CA ASP A 275 -13.74 15.94 -11.37
C ASP A 275 -12.78 15.91 -12.57
N ASP A 276 -11.51 15.56 -12.34
CA ASP A 276 -10.49 15.45 -13.39
C ASP A 276 -10.92 14.40 -14.45
N PRO A 277 -10.82 14.71 -15.76
CA PRO A 277 -11.16 13.77 -16.82
C PRO A 277 -10.48 12.40 -16.72
N VAL A 278 -9.26 12.34 -16.17
CA VAL A 278 -8.55 11.07 -15.95
C VAL A 278 -9.21 10.27 -14.83
N MET A 279 -9.68 10.94 -13.77
CA MET A 279 -10.22 10.31 -12.56
C MET A 279 -11.67 9.83 -12.74
N ARG A 280 -12.46 10.61 -13.48
CA ARG A 280 -13.91 10.44 -13.58
C ARG A 280 -14.35 9.02 -13.99
N PRO A 281 -13.74 8.36 -15.00
CA PRO A 281 -14.12 7.00 -15.36
C PRO A 281 -13.94 6.00 -14.22
N GLY A 282 -12.85 6.12 -13.45
CA GLY A 282 -12.61 5.25 -12.29
C GLY A 282 -13.61 5.49 -11.17
N VAL A 283 -13.97 6.76 -10.92
CA VAL A 283 -15.00 7.12 -9.94
C VAL A 283 -16.36 6.55 -10.34
N GLU A 284 -16.75 6.71 -11.60
CA GLU A 284 -18.03 6.18 -12.12
C GLU A 284 -18.06 4.64 -12.07
N PHE A 285 -16.95 3.99 -12.44
CA PHE A 285 -16.78 2.54 -12.30
C PHE A 285 -17.01 2.08 -10.85
N LEU A 286 -16.27 2.63 -9.87
CA LEU A 286 -16.42 2.24 -8.47
C LEU A 286 -17.86 2.44 -7.96
N LEU A 287 -18.52 3.53 -8.32
CA LEU A 287 -19.91 3.76 -7.90
C LEU A 287 -20.87 2.74 -8.51
N SER A 288 -20.65 2.35 -9.77
CA SER A 288 -21.49 1.38 -10.48
C SER A 288 -21.35 -0.06 -9.98
N CYS A 289 -20.20 -0.43 -9.41
CA CYS A 289 -19.89 -1.82 -9.04
C CYS A 289 -19.93 -2.07 -7.52
N GLN A 290 -20.40 -1.12 -6.71
CA GLN A 290 -20.55 -1.35 -5.26
C GLN A 290 -21.63 -2.41 -5.01
N ASN A 291 -21.29 -3.43 -4.21
CA ASN A 291 -22.23 -4.48 -3.83
C ASN A 291 -23.35 -3.93 -2.93
N ARG A 292 -24.51 -4.62 -2.92
CA ARG A 292 -25.65 -4.28 -2.06
C ARG A 292 -25.32 -4.24 -0.57
N ASP A 293 -24.36 -5.04 -0.12
CA ASP A 293 -23.88 -5.06 1.27
C ASP A 293 -22.84 -3.96 1.55
N GLY A 294 -22.58 -3.06 0.61
CA GLY A 294 -21.64 -1.95 0.73
C GLY A 294 -20.18 -2.32 0.44
N SER A 295 -19.86 -3.59 0.21
CA SER A 295 -18.50 -4.00 -0.17
C SER A 295 -18.17 -3.71 -1.63
N TRP A 296 -16.88 -3.73 -1.96
CA TRP A 296 -16.37 -3.83 -3.32
C TRP A 296 -15.63 -5.16 -3.51
N GLY A 297 -15.49 -5.58 -4.77
CA GLY A 297 -14.85 -6.82 -5.18
C GLY A 297 -15.78 -8.04 -5.16
N ASP A 298 -15.19 -9.23 -5.36
CA ASP A 298 -15.91 -10.49 -5.40
C ASP A 298 -16.51 -10.86 -4.02
N ARG A 299 -17.83 -11.05 -3.99
CA ARG A 299 -18.57 -11.41 -2.77
C ARG A 299 -18.23 -12.81 -2.24
N GLN A 300 -17.71 -13.68 -3.11
CA GLN A 300 -17.33 -15.05 -2.79
C GLN A 300 -15.86 -15.18 -2.37
N ALA A 301 -15.07 -14.12 -2.53
CA ALA A 301 -13.70 -14.12 -2.07
C ALA A 301 -13.60 -14.20 -0.55
N GLU A 302 -12.42 -14.62 -0.09
CA GLU A 302 -12.06 -14.61 1.32
C GLU A 302 -12.23 -13.22 1.93
N ILE A 303 -12.54 -13.19 3.23
CA ILE A 303 -12.96 -11.94 3.88
C ILE A 303 -11.91 -10.83 3.77
N TYR A 304 -10.62 -11.20 3.76
CA TYR A 304 -9.51 -10.26 3.59
C TYR A 304 -9.60 -9.50 2.27
N ALA A 305 -9.69 -10.23 1.15
CA ALA A 305 -9.80 -9.63 -0.18
C ALA A 305 -11.01 -8.70 -0.29
N ARG A 306 -12.14 -9.10 0.31
CA ARG A 306 -13.37 -8.31 0.31
C ARG A 306 -13.26 -6.99 1.07
N TYR A 307 -12.72 -7.02 2.29
CA TYR A 307 -12.59 -5.78 3.06
C TYR A 307 -11.45 -4.92 2.52
N HIS A 308 -10.40 -5.50 1.94
CA HIS A 308 -9.31 -4.78 1.29
C HIS A 308 -9.81 -3.98 0.09
N ALA A 309 -10.49 -4.63 -0.86
CA ALA A 309 -11.09 -3.96 -2.01
C ALA A 309 -12.09 -2.86 -1.59
N THR A 310 -12.85 -3.12 -0.51
CA THR A 310 -13.75 -2.11 0.07
C THR A 310 -13.00 -0.91 0.65
N TRP A 311 -11.85 -1.13 1.27
CA TRP A 311 -11.00 -0.06 1.79
C TRP A 311 -10.43 0.74 0.62
N ALA A 312 -9.75 0.11 -0.34
CA ALA A 312 -9.15 0.80 -1.49
C ALA A 312 -10.20 1.65 -2.24
N ALA A 313 -11.37 1.08 -2.54
CA ALA A 313 -12.45 1.82 -3.20
C ALA A 313 -12.99 2.99 -2.35
N LEU A 314 -13.08 2.81 -1.03
CA LEU A 314 -13.50 3.88 -0.11
C LEU A 314 -12.51 5.04 -0.11
N ASP A 315 -11.21 4.74 -0.03
CA ASP A 315 -10.14 5.75 -0.03
C ASP A 315 -10.08 6.49 -1.37
N GLY A 316 -10.23 5.78 -2.50
CA GLY A 316 -10.33 6.38 -3.83
C GLY A 316 -11.55 7.30 -4.03
N LEU A 317 -12.64 7.12 -3.27
CA LEU A 317 -13.88 7.89 -3.39
C LEU A 317 -14.02 9.04 -2.38
N ARG A 318 -13.36 8.98 -1.22
CA ARG A 318 -13.52 10.00 -0.18
C ARG A 318 -12.67 11.24 -0.44
N GLU A 319 -13.05 12.34 0.21
CA GLU A 319 -12.22 13.53 0.27
C GLU A 319 -11.35 13.53 1.54
N TYR A 320 -10.16 14.10 1.42
CA TYR A 320 -9.15 14.16 2.47
C TYR A 320 -8.99 15.58 3.04
N ASP A 321 -8.77 15.65 4.35
CA ASP A 321 -8.31 16.84 5.09
C ASP A 321 -6.78 16.87 5.12
N TRP A 322 -6.19 17.12 3.94
CA TRP A 322 -4.74 17.11 3.74
C TRP A 322 -4.02 18.13 4.64
N ARG A 323 -2.95 17.71 5.31
CA ARG A 323 -2.13 18.58 6.18
C ARG A 323 -0.94 19.19 5.45
N GLY A 324 -1.19 19.69 4.24
CA GLY A 324 -0.19 20.28 3.34
C GLY A 324 0.56 19.25 2.48
N GLU A 325 1.57 19.73 1.76
CA GLU A 325 2.45 18.92 0.90
C GLU A 325 3.75 18.60 1.65
N LYS A 326 3.97 17.33 2.01
CA LYS A 326 5.09 16.90 2.85
C LYS A 326 5.35 15.40 2.73
N LEU A 327 6.60 14.98 2.96
CA LEU A 327 6.97 13.58 3.15
C LEU A 327 6.91 13.17 4.63
N ARG A 328 6.47 11.95 4.89
CA ARG A 328 6.60 11.30 6.20
C ARG A 328 8.03 11.33 6.71
N PHE A 329 8.96 10.95 5.84
CA PHE A 329 10.40 10.88 6.07
C PHE A 329 11.11 11.92 5.19
N PRO A 330 11.24 13.18 5.65
CA PRO A 330 11.81 14.26 4.83
C PRO A 330 13.26 14.02 4.41
N GLU A 331 14.01 13.19 5.14
CA GLU A 331 15.39 12.79 4.85
C GLU A 331 15.57 12.11 3.49
N VAL A 332 14.50 11.53 2.92
CA VAL A 332 14.56 10.89 1.59
C VAL A 332 14.34 11.85 0.43
N LEU A 333 13.91 13.09 0.69
CA LEU A 333 13.61 14.08 -0.34
C LEU A 333 14.80 14.34 -1.31
N PRO A 334 16.05 14.50 -0.85
CA PRO A 334 17.18 14.74 -1.75
C PRO A 334 17.36 13.62 -2.78
N TRP A 335 17.06 12.36 -2.42
CA TRP A 335 17.16 11.22 -3.33
C TRP A 335 16.06 11.26 -4.39
N LEU A 336 14.81 11.55 -3.98
CA LEU A 336 13.68 11.67 -4.90
C LEU A 336 13.93 12.76 -5.94
N GLU A 337 14.41 13.93 -5.50
CA GLU A 337 14.76 15.03 -6.41
C GLU A 337 15.91 14.67 -7.35
N PHE A 338 16.94 13.98 -6.85
CA PHE A 338 18.07 13.53 -7.65
C PHE A 338 17.62 12.56 -8.74
N TRP A 339 16.82 11.54 -8.40
CA TRP A 339 16.29 10.57 -9.36
C TRP A 339 15.36 11.23 -10.40
N ALA A 340 14.50 12.16 -9.97
CA ALA A 340 13.61 12.90 -10.86
C ALA A 340 14.39 13.78 -11.87
N LYS A 341 15.50 14.41 -11.44
CA LYS A 341 16.40 15.16 -12.33
C LYS A 341 17.10 14.24 -13.34
N GLY A 342 17.63 13.11 -12.90
CA GLY A 342 18.28 12.12 -13.77
C GLY A 342 17.40 11.63 -14.92
N ARG A 343 16.09 11.48 -14.66
CA ARG A 343 15.09 11.15 -15.68
C ARG A 343 14.95 12.24 -16.74
N LYS A 344 14.87 13.51 -16.35
CA LYS A 344 14.75 14.65 -17.30
C LYS A 344 15.92 14.66 -18.28
N SER A 345 17.14 14.42 -17.79
CA SER A 345 18.35 14.31 -18.62
C SER A 345 18.28 13.14 -19.60
N ARG A 346 17.84 11.95 -19.14
CA ARG A 346 17.65 10.77 -20.01
C ARG A 346 16.62 11.00 -21.12
N ARG A 347 15.49 11.64 -20.81
CA ARG A 347 14.45 12.01 -21.80
C ARG A 347 14.97 13.04 -22.81
N ALA A 348 15.69 14.06 -22.37
CA ALA A 348 16.28 15.08 -23.25
C ALA A 348 17.33 14.46 -24.20
N GLY A 349 18.17 13.55 -23.71
CA GLY A 349 19.14 12.81 -24.53
C GLY A 349 18.47 11.94 -25.61
N ARG A 350 17.41 11.21 -25.26
CA ARG A 350 16.63 10.41 -26.24
C ARG A 350 15.98 11.28 -27.32
N ARG A 351 15.40 12.43 -26.95
CA ARG A 351 14.80 13.38 -27.92
C ARG A 351 15.83 13.97 -28.89
N LYS A 352 17.04 14.29 -28.41
CA LYS A 352 18.15 14.74 -29.27
C LYS A 352 18.63 13.64 -30.22
N ALA A 353 18.72 12.39 -29.75
CA ALA A 353 19.10 11.25 -30.58
C ALA A 353 18.05 10.93 -31.68
N SER A 354 16.75 11.08 -31.39
CA SER A 354 15.69 10.88 -32.39
C SER A 354 15.50 12.04 -33.37
N GLY A 355 16.09 13.22 -33.09
CA GLY A 355 15.98 14.42 -33.94
C GLY A 355 17.06 14.56 -35.02
N ASN A 356 18.11 13.71 -34.99
CA ASN A 356 19.25 13.78 -35.91
C ASN A 356 19.14 12.83 -37.13
N GLY A 357 17.96 12.26 -37.39
CA GLY A 357 17.73 11.27 -38.47
C GLY A 357 17.00 11.76 -39.72
N GLY A 358 16.68 13.06 -39.83
CA GLY A 358 15.91 13.61 -40.95
C GLY A 358 16.60 14.81 -41.56
N GLY A 359 17.57 14.56 -42.45
CA GLY A 359 18.32 15.63 -43.12
C GLY A 359 19.41 15.10 -44.03
N ALA A 360 19.04 14.27 -44.99
CA ALA A 360 19.84 14.08 -46.19
C ALA A 360 18.91 14.27 -47.39
N GLU A 361 18.78 15.52 -47.82
CA GLU A 361 18.48 15.84 -49.21
C GLU A 361 19.52 15.14 -50.08
N VAL A 362 19.07 14.35 -51.05
CA VAL A 362 19.88 14.00 -52.22
C VAL A 362 19.12 14.50 -53.42
N SER A 363 19.49 15.71 -53.83
CA SER A 363 19.28 16.27 -55.15
C SER A 363 20.40 15.77 -56.07
N ALA A 364 20.04 14.94 -57.05
CA ALA A 364 20.60 14.86 -58.41
C ALA A 364 19.87 13.75 -59.19
#